data_AF-A0A931GZV6-F1
#
_entry.id   AF-A0A931GZV6-F1
#
_cell.length_a   1.000
_cell.length_b   1.000
_cell.length_c   1.000
_cell.angle_alpha   90.00
_cell.angle_beta   90.00
_cell.angle_gamma   90.00
#
_symmetry.space_group_name_H-M   'P 1'
#
loop_
_entity.id
_entity.type
_entity.pdbx_description
1 polymer ?
#
loop_
_entity_poly.entity_id
_entity_poly.type
_entity_poly.pdbx_seq_one_letter_code
_entity_poly.pdbx_strand_id
1 'polypeptide(L)'
;MNPADAAQVSNRLLHARRRVYGTADDKGDVRVVVRGIYTKENLLFLQLSFENVSSIHYDIDFIRFSIQDKKIAKRTAAQQVEMQPVCTAGNSKKIRANTTSVAVFAFESFTIPDAKVFIIQIGEAGGGRHLQLRVKNRDIIHAISADSNTQPGEHYTDF
;
A
#
# COMPACT_ATOMS: atom_id res chain seq x y z
N MET A 1 -4.93 14.96 -12.25
CA MET A 1 -5.71 13.78 -12.71
C MET A 1 -7.17 13.89 -12.29
N ASN A 2 -8.13 13.56 -13.17
CA ASN A 2 -9.54 13.47 -12.78
C ASN A 2 -9.85 12.12 -12.09
N PRO A 3 -11.00 11.97 -11.39
CA PRO A 3 -11.33 10.75 -10.67
C PRO A 3 -11.45 9.48 -11.53
N ALA A 4 -11.94 9.59 -12.77
CA ALA A 4 -12.11 8.46 -13.67
C ALA A 4 -10.76 7.89 -14.12
N ASP A 5 -9.82 8.77 -14.47
CA ASP A 5 -8.46 8.38 -14.83
C ASP A 5 -7.73 7.74 -13.65
N ALA A 6 -7.89 8.31 -12.44
CA ALA A 6 -7.32 7.75 -11.22
C ALA A 6 -7.83 6.34 -10.94
N ALA A 7 -9.13 6.07 -11.16
CA ALA A 7 -9.72 4.75 -11.03
C ALA A 7 -9.20 3.78 -12.10
N GLN A 8 -9.08 4.22 -13.35
CA GLN A 8 -8.54 3.39 -14.43
C GLN A 8 -7.08 2.98 -14.16
N VAL A 9 -6.24 3.92 -13.72
CA VAL A 9 -4.85 3.65 -13.34
C VAL A 9 -4.80 2.70 -12.15
N SER A 10 -5.61 2.94 -11.11
CA SER A 10 -5.64 2.11 -9.90
C SER A 10 -6.03 0.66 -10.22
N ASN A 11 -7.06 0.45 -11.06
CA ASN A 11 -7.49 -0.88 -11.48
C ASN A 11 -6.40 -1.62 -12.27
N ARG A 12 -5.71 -0.94 -13.19
CA ARG A 12 -4.58 -1.54 -13.91
C ARG A 12 -3.45 -1.95 -12.95
N LEU A 13 -3.15 -1.12 -11.96
CA LEU A 13 -2.07 -1.37 -10.98
C LEU A 13 -2.38 -2.53 -10.02
N LEU A 14 -3.63 -2.99 -9.90
CA LEU A 14 -3.94 -4.21 -9.13
C LEU A 14 -3.15 -5.43 -9.64
N HIS A 15 -2.92 -5.50 -10.95
CA HIS A 15 -2.24 -6.59 -11.62
C HIS A 15 -0.75 -6.34 -11.88
N ALA A 16 -0.23 -5.17 -11.47
CA ALA A 16 1.17 -4.82 -11.68
C ALA A 16 2.11 -5.77 -10.91
N ARG A 17 3.24 -6.09 -11.54
CA ARG A 17 4.29 -6.93 -10.94
C ARG A 17 4.88 -6.22 -9.71
N ARG A 18 5.41 -7.02 -8.77
CA ARG A 18 6.08 -6.47 -7.60
C ARG A 18 7.33 -5.70 -8.02
N ARG A 19 7.50 -4.50 -7.48
CA ARG A 19 8.62 -3.58 -7.73
C ARG A 19 9.31 -3.10 -6.45
N VAL A 20 8.62 -3.17 -5.31
CA VAL A 20 9.16 -2.82 -3.99
C VAL A 20 9.40 -4.09 -3.18
N TYR A 21 10.55 -4.16 -2.53
CA TYR A 21 11.00 -5.29 -1.70
C TYR A 21 11.40 -4.80 -0.31
N GLY A 22 11.24 -5.65 0.70
CA GLY A 22 11.67 -5.36 2.08
C GLY A 22 10.70 -4.54 2.94
N THR A 23 9.54 -4.14 2.43
CA THR A 23 8.50 -3.45 3.21
C THR A 23 7.30 -4.38 3.40
N ALA A 24 7.30 -5.11 4.52
CA ALA A 24 6.29 -6.09 4.89
C ALA A 24 6.13 -6.17 6.41
N ASP A 25 5.00 -6.70 6.86
CA ASP A 25 4.75 -7.08 8.26
C ASP A 25 3.89 -8.35 8.28
N ASP A 26 4.02 -9.13 9.34
CA ASP A 26 3.42 -10.46 9.51
C ASP A 26 2.86 -10.63 10.92
N LYS A 27 1.58 -10.99 11.03
CA LYS A 27 0.93 -11.21 12.33
C LYS A 27 -0.17 -12.26 12.24
N GLY A 28 0.00 -13.35 12.98
CA GLY A 28 -1.03 -14.40 13.09
C GLY A 28 -1.48 -14.92 11.73
N ASP A 29 -0.52 -15.39 10.93
CA ASP A 29 -0.72 -15.96 9.58
C ASP A 29 -1.32 -15.00 8.54
N VAL A 30 -1.32 -13.71 8.85
CA VAL A 30 -1.65 -12.63 7.92
C VAL A 30 -0.40 -11.83 7.64
N ARG A 31 -0.12 -11.61 6.37
CA ARG A 31 1.02 -10.84 5.87
C ARG A 31 0.54 -9.68 5.02
N VAL A 32 1.07 -8.49 5.25
CA VAL A 32 0.85 -7.32 4.38
C VAL A 32 2.18 -6.87 3.79
N VAL A 33 2.19 -6.54 2.50
CA VAL A 33 3.41 -6.15 1.77
C VAL A 33 3.11 -4.96 0.88
N VAL A 34 4.03 -3.97 0.85
CA VAL A 34 4.06 -2.98 -0.24
C VAL A 34 4.65 -3.64 -1.48
N ARG A 35 3.82 -3.87 -2.50
CA ARG A 35 4.26 -4.47 -3.77
C ARG A 35 4.85 -3.45 -4.71
N GLY A 36 4.32 -2.24 -4.73
CA GLY A 36 4.73 -1.19 -5.66
C GLY A 36 4.29 0.18 -5.19
N ILE A 37 5.09 1.18 -5.58
CA ILE A 37 4.78 2.59 -5.40
C ILE A 37 4.93 3.22 -6.78
N TYR A 38 3.89 3.90 -7.25
CA TYR A 38 3.84 4.48 -8.58
C TYR A 38 3.44 5.95 -8.53
N THR A 39 3.79 6.70 -9.55
CA THR A 39 3.36 8.10 -9.71
C THR A 39 2.77 8.32 -11.08
N LYS A 40 1.73 9.13 -11.16
CA LYS A 40 1.24 9.69 -12.41
C LYS A 40 0.64 11.06 -12.16
N GLU A 41 1.10 12.06 -12.91
CA GLU A 41 0.75 13.46 -12.69
C GLU A 41 1.00 13.86 -11.22
N ASN A 42 -0.07 14.26 -10.50
CA ASN A 42 -0.05 14.68 -9.11
C ASN A 42 -0.48 13.59 -8.13
N LEU A 43 -0.54 12.32 -8.55
CA LEU A 43 -0.95 11.21 -7.69
C LEU A 43 0.17 10.21 -7.44
N LEU A 44 0.22 9.73 -6.20
CA LEU A 44 1.02 8.60 -5.72
C LEU A 44 0.09 7.40 -5.52
N PHE A 45 0.43 6.24 -6.11
CA PHE A 45 -0.33 5.01 -6.01
C PHE A 45 0.45 3.98 -5.20
N LEU A 46 -0.17 3.44 -4.16
CA LEU A 46 0.40 2.44 -3.27
C LEU A 46 -0.31 1.11 -3.48
N GLN A 47 0.42 0.12 -4.00
CA GLN A 47 -0.09 -1.23 -4.20
C GLN A 47 0.28 -2.10 -2.99
N LEU A 48 -0.75 -2.56 -2.27
CA LEU A 48 -0.60 -3.48 -1.13
C LEU A 48 -1.10 -4.87 -1.52
N SER A 49 -0.37 -5.91 -1.10
CA SER A 49 -0.92 -7.27 -1.03
C SER A 49 -1.14 -7.70 0.40
N PHE A 50 -2.25 -8.39 0.60
CA PHE A 50 -2.65 -9.03 1.83
C PHE A 50 -2.71 -10.52 1.56
N GLU A 51 -1.91 -11.29 2.28
CA GLU A 51 -1.90 -12.74 2.23
C GLU A 51 -2.41 -13.26 3.57
N ASN A 52 -3.37 -14.18 3.53
CA ASN A 52 -3.91 -14.85 4.70
C ASN A 52 -3.77 -16.35 4.48
N VAL A 53 -2.86 -16.99 5.21
CA VAL A 53 -2.64 -18.45 5.18
C VAL A 53 -3.30 -19.16 6.36
N SER A 54 -4.06 -18.43 7.19
CA SER A 54 -4.84 -19.03 8.27
C SER A 54 -6.11 -19.70 7.75
N SER A 55 -6.72 -20.54 8.58
CA SER A 55 -8.01 -21.18 8.32
C SER A 55 -9.22 -20.27 8.55
N ILE A 56 -9.01 -19.06 9.10
CA ILE A 56 -10.09 -18.10 9.38
C ILE A 56 -9.95 -16.84 8.52
N HIS A 57 -11.05 -16.14 8.29
CA HIS A 57 -11.03 -14.88 7.56
C HIS A 57 -10.33 -13.79 8.38
N TYR A 58 -9.75 -12.81 7.70
CA TYR A 58 -9.25 -11.58 8.29
C TYR A 58 -10.18 -10.45 7.85
N ASP A 59 -11.10 -10.07 8.73
CA ASP A 59 -12.03 -8.96 8.50
C ASP A 59 -11.34 -7.66 8.87
N ILE A 60 -11.13 -6.79 7.88
CA ILE A 60 -10.40 -5.53 8.07
C ILE A 60 -11.35 -4.51 8.70
N ASP A 61 -11.02 -4.06 9.90
CA ASP A 61 -11.73 -2.98 10.58
C ASP A 61 -11.29 -1.61 10.05
N PHE A 62 -9.98 -1.41 9.94
CA PHE A 62 -9.42 -0.18 9.42
C PHE A 62 -8.13 -0.41 8.65
N ILE A 63 -7.89 0.49 7.68
CA ILE A 63 -6.59 0.76 7.08
C ILE A 63 -6.34 2.24 7.27
N ARG A 64 -5.31 2.59 8.06
CA ARG A 64 -4.95 3.99 8.35
C ARG A 64 -3.62 4.33 7.75
N PHE A 65 -3.56 5.48 7.09
CA PHE A 65 -2.36 6.01 6.48
C PHE A 65 -1.97 7.30 7.20
N SER A 66 -0.71 7.45 7.57
CA SER A 66 -0.28 8.66 8.24
C SER A 66 1.20 8.95 8.09
N ILE A 67 1.57 10.22 8.14
CA ILE A 67 2.96 10.64 8.26
C ILE A 67 3.25 10.93 9.73
N GLN A 68 4.22 10.23 10.30
CA GLN A 68 4.55 10.26 11.72
C GLN A 68 6.04 10.55 11.94
N ASP A 69 6.41 11.06 13.11
CA ASP A 69 7.81 11.20 13.50
C ASP A 69 8.53 9.84 13.57
N LYS A 70 9.75 9.75 13.01
CA LYS A 70 10.56 8.51 13.07
C LYS A 70 10.93 8.14 14.51
N LYS A 71 11.20 9.16 15.34
CA LYS A 71 11.56 9.03 16.76
C LYS A 71 10.56 9.82 17.57
N ILE A 72 9.85 9.14 18.47
CA ILE A 72 9.05 9.79 19.50
C ILE A 72 9.97 10.00 20.70
N ALA A 73 10.38 11.24 20.98
CA ALA A 73 11.05 11.53 22.24
C ALA A 73 10.06 11.24 23.38
N LYS A 74 10.48 10.50 24.42
CA LYS A 74 9.61 10.02 25.52
C LYS A 74 8.79 11.10 26.26
N ARG A 75 9.01 12.39 25.97
CA ARG A 75 8.40 13.55 26.65
C ARG A 75 7.67 14.51 25.72
N THR A 76 7.52 14.19 24.43
CA THR A 76 6.85 15.05 23.45
C THR A 76 5.71 14.29 22.79
N ALA A 77 4.55 14.95 22.65
CA ALA A 77 3.43 14.40 21.89
C ALA A 77 3.89 14.12 20.45
N ALA A 78 3.71 12.89 19.97
CA ALA A 78 4.05 12.52 18.60
C ALA A 78 3.12 13.25 17.63
N GLN A 79 3.68 13.89 16.61
CA GLN A 79 2.86 14.48 15.55
C GLN A 79 2.50 13.41 14.53
N GLN A 80 1.20 13.28 14.27
CA GLN A 80 0.65 12.42 13.24
C GLN A 80 -0.21 13.26 12.30
N VAL A 81 0.07 13.18 11.00
CA VAL A 81 -0.78 13.74 9.95
C VAL A 81 -1.45 12.56 9.26
N GLU A 82 -2.77 12.49 9.34
CA GLU A 82 -3.55 11.47 8.63
C GLU A 82 -3.58 11.76 7.13
N MET A 83 -3.43 10.71 6.33
CA MET A 83 -3.46 10.78 4.86
C MET A 83 -4.68 10.02 4.37
N GLN A 84 -5.50 10.65 3.52
CA GLN A 84 -6.69 10.01 2.96
C GLN A 84 -6.46 9.66 1.49
N PRO A 85 -6.76 8.43 1.07
CA PRO A 85 -6.70 8.09 -0.34
C PRO A 85 -7.83 8.79 -1.10
N VAL A 86 -7.50 9.38 -2.25
CA VAL A 86 -8.48 9.97 -3.18
C VAL A 86 -9.14 8.91 -4.06
N CYS A 87 -8.53 7.73 -4.19
CA CYS A 87 -9.08 6.59 -4.90
C CYS A 87 -8.61 5.29 -4.23
N THR A 88 -9.50 4.30 -4.16
CA THR A 88 -9.17 2.94 -3.72
C THR A 88 -9.71 1.93 -4.72
N ALA A 89 -8.89 0.96 -5.10
CA ALA A 89 -9.28 -0.15 -5.97
C ALA A 89 -8.90 -1.49 -5.33
N GLY A 90 -9.60 -2.56 -5.71
CA GLY A 90 -9.36 -3.92 -5.21
C GLY A 90 -10.05 -4.21 -3.87
N ASN A 91 -9.52 -5.18 -3.13
CA ASN A 91 -10.14 -5.67 -1.90
C ASN A 91 -9.42 -5.11 -0.66
N SER A 92 -10.12 -4.23 0.08
CA SER A 92 -9.64 -3.58 1.30
C SER A 92 -10.52 -3.87 2.52
N LYS A 93 -11.42 -4.86 2.46
CA LYS A 93 -12.41 -5.12 3.53
C LYS A 93 -12.31 -6.49 4.20
N LYS A 94 -11.98 -7.55 3.46
CA LYS A 94 -11.96 -8.91 4.00
C LYS A 94 -10.98 -9.78 3.23
N ILE A 95 -10.02 -10.40 3.92
CA ILE A 95 -9.08 -11.34 3.31
C ILE A 95 -9.51 -12.75 3.69
N ARG A 96 -10.02 -13.52 2.72
CA ARG A 96 -10.50 -14.88 2.98
C ARG A 96 -9.35 -15.79 3.43
N ALA A 97 -9.71 -16.85 4.13
CA ALA A 97 -8.77 -17.88 4.56
C ALA A 97 -8.07 -18.48 3.33
N ASN A 98 -6.77 -18.74 3.43
CA ASN A 98 -5.94 -19.31 2.36
C ASN A 98 -6.02 -18.52 1.03
N THR A 99 -6.08 -17.19 1.09
CA THR A 99 -6.11 -16.35 -0.12
C THR A 99 -5.12 -15.20 -0.04
N THR A 100 -4.77 -14.70 -1.24
CA THR A 100 -4.10 -13.41 -1.40
C THR A 100 -5.06 -12.43 -2.07
N SER A 101 -5.08 -11.19 -1.59
CA SER A 101 -5.80 -10.07 -2.19
C SER A 101 -4.86 -8.90 -2.41
N VAL A 102 -5.21 -8.03 -3.36
CA VAL A 102 -4.46 -6.81 -3.67
C VAL A 102 -5.41 -5.62 -3.58
N ALA A 103 -4.91 -4.51 -3.05
CA ALA A 103 -5.57 -3.21 -3.13
C ALA A 103 -4.58 -2.14 -3.58
N VAL A 104 -5.09 -1.13 -4.27
CA VAL A 104 -4.35 0.08 -4.65
C VAL A 104 -5.00 1.29 -4.01
N PHE A 105 -4.19 2.12 -3.37
CA PHE A 105 -4.61 3.37 -2.75
C PHE A 105 -3.89 4.53 -3.44
N ALA A 106 -4.64 5.45 -4.04
CA ALA A 106 -4.10 6.65 -4.66
C ALA A 106 -4.21 7.82 -3.70
N PHE A 107 -3.16 8.63 -3.60
CA PHE A 107 -3.08 9.84 -2.78
C PHE A 107 -2.67 11.01 -3.66
N GLU A 108 -3.05 12.22 -3.29
CA GLU A 108 -2.33 13.40 -3.78
C GLU A 108 -0.85 13.27 -3.42
N SER A 109 0.04 13.59 -4.35
CA SER A 109 1.47 13.51 -4.11
C SER A 109 1.86 14.38 -2.93
N PHE A 110 2.63 13.80 -2.01
CA PHE A 110 3.11 14.46 -0.81
C PHE A 110 4.62 14.25 -0.67
N THR A 111 5.25 15.08 0.16
CA THR A 111 6.65 14.89 0.57
C THR A 111 6.70 14.36 2.00
N ILE A 112 7.72 13.57 2.29
CA ILE A 112 7.99 13.11 3.66
C ILE A 112 9.29 13.76 4.11
N PRO A 113 9.25 14.64 5.13
CA PRO A 113 10.45 15.18 5.73
C PRO A 113 11.36 14.06 6.27
N ASP A 114 12.68 14.27 6.26
CA ASP A 114 13.64 13.24 6.68
C ASP A 114 13.46 12.76 8.12
N ALA A 115 12.89 13.58 9.00
CA ALA A 115 12.57 13.21 10.37
C ALA A 115 11.28 12.38 10.52
N LYS A 116 10.50 12.21 9.45
CA LYS A 116 9.19 11.55 9.45
C LYS A 116 9.16 10.29 8.57
N VAL A 117 8.12 9.48 8.72
CA VAL A 117 7.91 8.21 8.03
C VAL A 117 6.44 8.06 7.68
N PHE A 118 6.15 7.44 6.54
CA PHE A 118 4.78 7.09 6.18
C PHE A 118 4.43 5.71 6.74
N ILE A 119 3.38 5.68 7.54
CA ILE A 119 2.91 4.55 8.31
C ILE A 119 1.58 4.08 7.73
N ILE A 120 1.47 2.76 7.55
CA ILE A 120 0.23 2.08 7.19
C ILE A 120 -0.11 1.14 8.34
N GLN A 121 -1.26 1.32 8.95
CA GLN A 121 -1.76 0.44 10.01
C GLN A 121 -3.00 -0.30 9.52
N ILE A 122 -3.05 -1.60 9.80
CA ILE A 122 -4.16 -2.47 9.43
C ILE A 122 -4.62 -3.19 10.70
N GLY A 123 -5.91 -3.08 11.02
CA GLY A 123 -6.51 -3.72 12.19
C GLY A 123 -7.59 -4.71 11.79
N GLU A 124 -7.66 -5.81 12.54
CA GLU A 124 -8.72 -6.81 12.42
C GLU A 124 -9.96 -6.44 13.26
N ALA A 125 -11.15 -6.61 12.70
CA ALA A 125 -12.40 -6.43 13.39
C ALA A 125 -12.57 -7.47 14.51
N GLY A 126 -12.65 -7.00 15.76
CA GLY A 126 -12.83 -7.87 16.94
C GLY A 126 -11.66 -8.82 17.22
N GLY A 127 -10.51 -8.62 16.55
CA GLY A 127 -9.33 -9.48 16.66
C GLY A 127 -8.09 -8.72 17.18
N GLY A 128 -7.00 -9.46 17.40
CA GLY A 128 -5.72 -8.94 17.90
C GLY A 128 -4.60 -8.86 16.86
N ARG A 129 -4.90 -9.19 15.60
CA ARG A 129 -3.94 -9.15 14.50
C ARG A 129 -3.83 -7.71 14.00
N HIS A 130 -2.87 -6.96 14.54
CA HIS A 130 -2.53 -5.60 14.10
C HIS A 130 -1.22 -5.61 13.32
N LEU A 131 -1.24 -5.07 12.11
CA LEU A 131 -0.06 -4.96 11.24
C LEU A 131 0.31 -3.50 11.01
N GLN A 132 1.61 -3.24 10.87
CA GLN A 132 2.12 -1.90 10.62
C GLN A 132 3.29 -1.90 9.63
N LEU A 133 3.11 -1.24 8.50
CA LEU A 133 4.15 -1.00 7.51
C LEU A 133 4.78 0.38 7.70
N ARG A 134 6.11 0.44 7.55
CA ARG A 134 6.89 1.69 7.51
C ARG A 134 7.43 1.90 6.11
N VAL A 135 6.81 2.79 5.34
CA VAL A 135 7.27 3.17 4.00
C VAL A 135 8.32 4.26 4.12
N LYS A 136 9.52 4.01 3.59
CA LYS A 136 10.63 4.95 3.68
C LYS A 136 10.47 6.04 2.62
N ASN A 137 10.94 7.25 2.93
CA ASN A 137 10.98 8.35 1.96
C ASN A 137 11.68 7.93 0.64
N ARG A 138 12.78 7.18 0.76
CA ARG A 138 13.51 6.61 -0.38
C ARG A 138 12.61 5.82 -1.34
N ASP A 139 11.68 5.01 -0.82
CA ASP A 139 10.83 4.17 -1.67
C ASP A 139 9.77 5.02 -2.41
N ILE A 140 9.38 6.17 -1.85
CA ILE A 140 8.45 7.12 -2.46
C ILE A 140 9.12 7.99 -3.52
N ILE A 141 10.33 8.51 -3.26
CA ILE A 141 11.06 9.31 -4.25
C ILE A 141 11.51 8.48 -5.48
N HIS A 142 11.66 7.17 -5.32
CA HIS A 142 11.97 6.23 -6.41
C HIS A 142 10.71 5.50 -6.93
N ALA A 143 9.52 6.07 -6.71
CA ALA A 143 8.29 5.54 -7.28
C ALA A 143 8.36 5.46 -8.81
N ILE A 144 7.68 4.47 -9.37
CA ILE A 144 7.74 4.17 -10.79
C ILE A 144 6.64 4.93 -11.52
N SER A 145 6.95 5.53 -12.68
CA SER A 145 5.90 6.14 -13.51
C SER A 145 4.84 5.10 -13.89
N ALA A 146 3.57 5.36 -13.58
CA ALA A 146 2.49 4.44 -13.93
C ALA A 146 2.31 4.35 -15.47
N ASP A 147 2.80 5.31 -16.24
CA ASP A 147 2.74 5.30 -17.70
C ASP A 147 3.81 4.42 -18.34
N SER A 148 4.88 4.08 -17.61
CA SER A 148 5.89 3.14 -18.10
C SER A 148 5.22 1.79 -18.38
N ASN A 149 5.35 1.32 -19.63
CA ASN A 149 4.60 0.21 -20.23
C ASN A 149 4.65 -1.04 -19.35
N THR A 150 3.70 -1.18 -18.43
CA THR A 150 3.48 -2.40 -17.63
C THR A 150 2.47 -3.23 -18.39
N GLN A 151 2.81 -3.61 -19.63
CA GLN A 151 2.12 -4.68 -20.32
C GLN A 151 2.64 -6.02 -19.78
N PRO A 152 1.79 -7.04 -19.60
CA PRO A 152 2.25 -8.42 -19.53
C PRO A 152 3.05 -8.69 -20.81
N GLY A 153 4.26 -9.22 -20.69
CA GLY A 153 5.12 -9.48 -21.84
C GLY A 153 4.36 -10.27 -22.90
N GLU A 154 4.20 -9.66 -24.08
CA GLU A 154 3.94 -10.38 -25.31
C GLU A 154 5.13 -11.32 -25.50
N HIS A 155 4.87 -12.63 -25.36
CA HIS A 155 5.82 -13.64 -25.76
C HIS A 155 5.97 -13.54 -27.28
N TYR A 156 7.09 -12.96 -27.72
CA TYR A 156 7.63 -13.24 -29.05
C TYR A 156 8.01 -14.72 -29.05
N THR A 157 7.20 -15.56 -29.70
CA THR A 157 7.68 -16.86 -30.18
C THR A 157 8.32 -16.62 -31.53
N ASP A 158 9.64 -16.46 -31.53
CA ASP A 158 10.46 -16.72 -32.70
C ASP A 158 11.19 -18.06 -32.48
N PHE A 159 10.99 -18.93 -33.47
CA PHE A 159 11.57 -20.26 -33.74
C PHE A 159 11.00 -21.48 -32.99
#